data_AF-A0A3B0U0L5-F1
#
_entry.id   AF-A0A3B0U0L5-F1
#
_cell.length_a   1.000
_cell.length_b   1.000
_cell.length_c   1.000
_cell.angle_alpha   90.00
_cell.angle_beta   90.00
_cell.angle_gamma   90.00
#
_symmetry.space_group_name_H-M   'P 1'
#
loop_
_entity.id
_entity.type
_entity.pdbx_description
1 polymer ?
#
loop_
_entity_poly.entity_id
_entity_poly.type
_entity_poly.pdbx_seq_one_letter_code
_entity_poly.pdbx_strand_id
1 'polypeptide(L)'
;YHPKRGKEAINDFNIVPLYNGNLVHDRFSPYFSYDCEHSLCNAHILRELLYLWESRQVKWSKDLSDLLVNVHHKEKKGIVFIENQYQNILKRSEVPVSPALRNHNKVYTKTKEEKSAFALEKHKHLFLEFVRGKKFSLTIIKQKEI
;
A
#
# COMPACT_ATOMS: atom_id res chain seq x y z
N TYR A 1 -7.32 -24.20 -11.65
CA TYR A 1 -8.41 -23.22 -11.80
C TYR A 1 -9.44 -23.51 -10.71
N HIS A 2 -9.90 -22.50 -9.97
CA HIS A 2 -10.89 -22.67 -8.90
C HIS A 2 -12.25 -22.14 -9.39
N PRO A 3 -13.38 -22.84 -9.17
CA PRO A 3 -14.70 -22.41 -9.66
C PRO A 3 -15.21 -21.13 -8.99
N LYS A 4 -14.64 -20.77 -7.85
CA LYS A 4 -14.97 -19.57 -7.07
C LYS A 4 -13.78 -18.62 -7.04
N ARG A 5 -14.01 -17.34 -6.74
CA ARG A 5 -12.96 -16.32 -6.56
C ARG A 5 -13.08 -15.69 -5.17
N GLY A 6 -12.00 -15.11 -4.68
CA GLY A 6 -11.99 -14.37 -3.42
C GLY A 6 -11.77 -15.30 -2.25
N LYS A 7 -12.44 -15.03 -1.12
CA LYS A 7 -12.15 -15.69 0.15
C LYS A 7 -12.27 -17.21 0.10
N GLU A 8 -13.33 -17.73 -0.53
CA GLU A 8 -13.55 -19.17 -0.70
C GLU A 8 -12.37 -19.84 -1.40
N ALA A 9 -12.00 -19.33 -2.59
CA ALA A 9 -10.86 -19.87 -3.33
C ALA A 9 -9.53 -19.75 -2.58
N ILE A 10 -9.30 -18.62 -1.91
CA ILE A 10 -8.06 -18.41 -1.14
C ILE A 10 -8.00 -19.37 0.05
N ASN A 11 -9.13 -19.62 0.72
CA ASN A 11 -9.24 -20.57 1.81
C ASN A 11 -9.00 -22.01 1.32
N ASP A 12 -9.58 -22.37 0.17
CA ASP A 12 -9.45 -23.71 -0.40
C ASP A 12 -8.00 -24.04 -0.80
N PHE A 13 -7.23 -23.04 -1.23
CA PHE A 13 -5.78 -23.20 -1.44
C PHE A 13 -4.99 -23.30 -0.14
N ASN A 14 -5.55 -22.84 0.99
CA ASN A 14 -5.00 -22.97 2.34
C ASN A 14 -3.56 -22.45 2.54
N ILE A 15 -3.11 -21.50 1.72
CA ILE A 15 -1.80 -20.86 1.85
C ILE A 15 -1.90 -19.60 2.72
N VAL A 16 -2.75 -18.65 2.33
CA VAL A 16 -2.92 -17.37 3.02
C VAL A 16 -3.50 -17.52 4.43
N PRO A 17 -4.49 -18.40 4.68
CA PRO A 17 -5.03 -18.59 6.04
C PRO A 17 -3.98 -19.07 7.06
N LEU A 18 -2.91 -19.71 6.60
CA LEU A 18 -1.83 -20.23 7.45
C LEU A 18 -0.64 -19.27 7.55
N TYR A 19 -0.68 -18.15 6.84
CA TYR A 19 0.43 -17.21 6.76
C TYR A 19 0.37 -16.18 7.89
N ASN A 20 1.47 -16.03 8.63
CA ASN A 20 1.58 -15.15 9.81
C ASN A 20 2.61 -14.03 9.66
N GLY A 21 3.19 -13.86 8.46
CA GLY A 21 4.15 -12.79 8.16
C GLY A 21 3.48 -11.53 7.61
N ASN A 22 4.25 -10.76 6.84
CA ASN A 22 3.74 -9.58 6.12
C ASN A 22 3.35 -9.90 4.68
N LEU A 23 2.04 -9.96 4.43
CA LEU A 23 1.47 -10.28 3.14
C LEU A 23 1.49 -9.03 2.26
N VAL A 24 2.34 -9.06 1.22
CA VAL A 24 2.33 -8.04 0.16
C VAL A 24 1.31 -8.42 -0.90
N HIS A 25 0.21 -7.68 -0.99
CA HIS A 25 -0.88 -7.99 -1.91
C HIS A 25 -1.38 -6.75 -2.67
N ASP A 26 -2.20 -6.94 -3.70
CA ASP A 26 -2.88 -5.82 -4.37
C ASP A 26 -4.06 -5.31 -3.49
N ARG A 27 -4.86 -4.37 -3.98
CA ARG A 27 -6.00 -3.85 -3.19
C ARG A 27 -7.24 -4.76 -3.24
N PHE A 28 -7.09 -6.06 -3.49
CA PHE A 28 -8.23 -6.98 -3.55
C PHE A 28 -8.80 -7.24 -2.15
N SER A 29 -10.07 -6.89 -1.97
CA SER A 29 -10.74 -6.85 -0.66
C SER A 29 -10.61 -8.11 0.22
N PRO A 30 -10.65 -9.35 -0.32
CA PRO A 30 -10.57 -10.55 0.52
C PRO A 30 -9.28 -10.68 1.32
N TYR A 31 -8.16 -10.15 0.81
CA TYR A 31 -6.88 -10.25 1.51
C TYR A 31 -6.89 -9.52 2.86
N PHE A 32 -7.61 -8.41 2.98
CA PHE A 32 -7.71 -7.65 4.23
C PHE A 32 -8.47 -8.37 5.36
N SER A 33 -9.00 -9.57 5.12
CA SER A 33 -9.76 -10.35 6.11
C SER A 33 -8.94 -11.44 6.80
N TYR A 34 -7.65 -11.58 6.46
CA TYR A 34 -6.74 -12.55 7.08
C TYR A 34 -5.96 -11.91 8.22
N ASP A 35 -5.70 -12.70 9.26
CA ASP A 35 -4.97 -12.24 10.45
C ASP A 35 -3.46 -12.34 10.22
N CYS A 36 -2.92 -11.37 9.49
CA CYS A 36 -1.50 -11.25 9.19
C CYS A 36 -1.10 -9.77 9.08
N GLU A 37 0.21 -9.48 9.02
CA GLU A 37 0.63 -8.14 8.66
C GLU A 37 0.33 -7.89 7.18
N HIS A 38 -0.01 -6.65 6.82
CA HIS A 38 -0.39 -6.29 5.47
C HIS A 38 0.54 -5.24 4.88
N SER A 39 0.85 -5.40 3.60
CA SER A 39 1.50 -4.38 2.78
C SER A 39 0.89 -4.39 1.40
N LEU A 40 0.85 -3.23 0.74
CA LEU A 40 0.34 -3.14 -0.61
C LEU A 40 1.46 -3.21 -1.64
N CYS A 41 1.19 -3.92 -2.73
CA CYS A 41 2.11 -4.07 -3.85
C CYS A 41 2.26 -2.75 -4.61
N ASN A 42 3.41 -2.08 -4.45
CA ASN A 42 3.70 -0.81 -5.13
C ASN A 42 3.67 -0.92 -6.66
N ALA A 43 4.03 -2.06 -7.25
CA ALA A 43 3.93 -2.24 -8.70
C ALA A 43 2.48 -2.14 -9.21
N HIS A 44 1.51 -2.66 -8.45
CA HIS A 44 0.09 -2.54 -8.79
C HIS A 44 -0.40 -1.09 -8.67
N ILE A 45 0.05 -0.37 -7.64
CA ILE A 45 -0.27 1.04 -7.44
C ILE A 45 0.31 1.89 -8.56
N LEU A 46 1.61 1.73 -8.88
CA LEU A 46 2.27 2.49 -9.95
C LEU A 46 1.60 2.28 -11.31
N ARG A 47 1.17 1.05 -11.62
CA ARG A 47 0.43 0.77 -12.86
C ARG A 47 -0.91 1.50 -12.93
N GLU A 48 -1.62 1.60 -11.81
CA GLU A 48 -2.88 2.35 -11.75
C GLU A 48 -2.66 3.86 -11.87
N LEU A 49 -1.63 4.38 -11.19
CA LEU A 49 -1.25 5.79 -11.29
C LEU A 49 -0.83 6.16 -12.73
N LEU A 50 -0.06 5.30 -13.38
CA LEU A 50 0.33 5.47 -14.78
C LEU A 50 -0.91 5.51 -15.69
N TYR A 51 -1.87 4.60 -15.50
CA TYR A 51 -3.11 4.62 -16.25
C TYR A 51 -3.87 5.95 -16.08
N LEU A 52 -3.98 6.48 -14.85
CA LEU A 52 -4.67 7.74 -14.59
C LEU A 52 -3.96 8.92 -15.27
N TRP A 53 -2.63 8.90 -15.31
CA TRP A 53 -1.84 9.89 -16.03
C TRP A 53 -2.05 9.78 -17.54
N GLU A 54 -1.81 8.61 -18.14
CA GLU A 54 -1.86 8.43 -19.59
C GLU A 54 -3.26 8.66 -20.17
N SER A 55 -4.30 8.18 -19.48
CA SER A 55 -5.68 8.23 -20.00
C SER A 55 -6.39 9.55 -19.75
N ARG A 56 -6.02 10.28 -18.69
CA ARG A 56 -6.81 11.41 -18.18
C ARG A 56 -5.98 12.62 -17.75
N GLN A 57 -4.65 12.54 -17.85
CA GLN A 57 -3.72 13.60 -17.44
C GLN A 57 -3.94 14.05 -15.99
N VAL A 58 -4.33 13.10 -15.12
CA VAL A 58 -4.59 13.35 -13.70
C VAL A 58 -3.26 13.66 -13.02
N LYS A 59 -2.97 14.96 -12.85
CA LYS A 59 -1.65 15.43 -12.39
C LYS A 59 -1.18 14.80 -11.09
N TRP A 60 -2.09 14.67 -10.12
CA TRP A 60 -1.75 14.09 -8.82
C TRP A 60 -1.28 12.64 -8.90
N SER A 61 -1.75 11.88 -9.90
CA SER A 61 -1.33 10.49 -10.08
C SER A 61 0.15 10.39 -10.44
N LYS A 62 0.62 11.34 -11.27
CA LYS A 62 2.04 11.47 -11.61
C LYS A 62 2.87 11.90 -10.39
N ASP A 63 2.41 12.92 -9.67
CA ASP A 63 3.12 13.44 -8.49
C ASP A 63 3.31 12.35 -7.40
N LEU A 64 2.28 11.53 -7.16
CA LEU A 64 2.36 10.41 -6.23
C LEU A 64 3.27 9.29 -6.76
N SER A 65 3.22 8.98 -8.06
CA SER A 65 4.12 7.99 -8.68
C SER A 65 5.59 8.41 -8.52
N ASP A 66 5.90 9.68 -8.82
CA ASP A 66 7.25 10.23 -8.68
C ASP A 66 7.70 10.20 -7.21
N LEU A 67 6.82 10.50 -6.25
CA LEU A 67 7.12 10.39 -4.81
C LEU A 67 7.50 8.95 -4.44
N LEU A 68 6.69 7.96 -4.82
CA LEU A 68 6.92 6.55 -4.47
C LEU A 68 8.22 6.03 -5.06
N VAL A 69 8.50 6.32 -6.34
CA VAL A 69 9.75 5.92 -7.01
C VAL A 69 10.97 6.56 -6.35
N ASN A 70 10.89 7.86 -6.01
CA ASN A 70 11.99 8.56 -5.34
C ASN A 70 12.27 7.99 -3.95
N VAL A 71 11.23 7.68 -3.18
CA VAL A 71 11.37 7.07 -1.85
C VAL A 71 11.96 5.66 -1.97
N HIS A 72 11.52 4.88 -2.96
CA HIS A 72 12.09 3.56 -3.27
C HIS A 72 13.57 3.60 -3.62
N HIS A 73 13.98 4.52 -4.50
CA HIS A 73 15.39 4.68 -4.85
C HIS A 73 16.26 5.06 -3.64
N LYS A 74 15.73 5.87 -2.72
CA LYS A 74 16.43 6.22 -1.49
C LYS A 74 16.56 5.02 -0.54
N GLU A 75 15.48 4.26 -0.34
CA GLU A 75 15.51 3.03 0.44
C GLU A 75 16.53 2.03 -0.13
N LYS A 76 16.54 1.84 -1.45
CA LYS A 76 17.51 0.98 -2.13
C LYS A 76 18.97 1.43 -1.99
N LYS A 77 19.20 2.71 -1.73
CA LYS A 77 20.53 3.26 -1.40
C LYS A 77 20.89 3.10 0.08
N GLY A 78 20.06 2.42 0.87
CA GLY A 78 20.28 2.21 2.31
C GLY A 78 19.86 3.40 3.17
N ILE A 79 19.13 4.38 2.63
CA ILE A 79 18.61 5.49 3.44
C ILE A 79 17.50 4.96 4.34
N VAL A 80 17.74 5.06 5.65
CA VAL A 80 16.75 4.76 6.68
C VAL A 80 15.94 6.02 6.96
N PHE A 81 14.61 5.89 6.96
CA PHE A 81 13.70 6.98 7.27
C PHE A 81 13.32 6.95 8.74
N ILE A 82 13.69 8.00 9.48
CA ILE A 82 13.24 8.18 10.87
C ILE A 82 11.76 8.60 10.90
N GLU A 83 11.12 8.51 12.07
CA GLU A 83 9.68 8.75 12.23
C GLU A 83 9.21 10.07 11.60
N ASN A 84 9.89 11.19 11.87
CA ASN A 84 9.53 12.48 11.28
C ASN A 84 9.63 12.48 9.74
N GLN A 85 10.59 11.75 9.15
CA GLN A 85 10.72 11.63 7.70
C GLN A 85 9.60 10.75 7.12
N TYR A 86 9.24 9.67 7.81
CA TYR A 86 8.09 8.82 7.45
C TYR A 86 6.77 9.61 7.47
N GLN A 87 6.51 10.36 8.54
CA GLN A 87 5.33 11.23 8.65
C GLN A 87 5.29 12.30 7.54
N ASN A 88 6.44 12.86 7.18
CA ASN A 88 6.53 13.79 6.05
C ASN A 88 6.22 13.12 4.70
N ILE A 89 6.66 11.88 4.48
CA ILE A 89 6.33 11.13 3.26
C ILE A 89 4.83 10.83 3.21
N LEU A 90 4.23 10.39 4.32
CA LEU A 90 2.79 10.19 4.45
C LEU A 90 2.02 11.44 4.07
N LYS A 91 2.33 12.58 4.69
CA LYS A 91 1.67 13.86 4.41
C LYS A 91 1.81 14.25 2.93
N ARG A 92 2.99 14.06 2.34
CA ARG A 92 3.22 14.34 0.90
C ARG A 92 2.46 13.41 -0.03
N SER A 93 2.08 12.22 0.43
CA SER A 93 1.25 11.28 -0.34
C SER A 93 -0.24 11.65 -0.33
N GLU A 94 -0.72 12.37 0.69
CA GLU A 94 -2.12 12.79 0.86
C GLU A 94 -2.46 14.05 0.04
N VAL A 95 -1.52 15.00 -0.03
CA VAL A 95 -1.71 16.30 -0.70
C VAL A 95 -2.16 16.14 -2.16
N PRO A 96 -1.54 15.27 -2.98
CA PRO A 96 -1.95 15.06 -4.36
C PRO A 96 -3.39 14.54 -4.46
N VAL A 97 -3.81 13.67 -3.55
CA VAL A 97 -5.09 12.95 -3.62
C VAL A 97 -6.27 13.81 -3.11
N SER A 98 -5.98 14.80 -2.26
CA SER A 98 -6.94 15.65 -1.57
C SER A 98 -7.95 16.41 -2.46
N PRO A 99 -7.61 16.92 -3.67
CA PRO A 99 -8.59 17.51 -4.58
C PRO A 99 -9.66 16.52 -5.04
N ALA A 100 -9.28 15.29 -5.37
CA ALA A 100 -10.22 14.25 -5.81
C ALA A 100 -11.18 13.82 -4.68
N LEU A 101 -10.73 13.89 -3.42
CA LEU A 101 -11.57 13.61 -2.26
C LEU A 101 -12.56 14.74 -1.95
N ARG A 102 -12.16 16.01 -2.14
CA ARG A 102 -13.01 17.19 -1.87
C ARG A 102 -14.16 17.35 -2.85
N ASN A 103 -13.96 16.96 -4.10
CA ASN A 103 -14.97 17.06 -5.15
C ASN A 103 -15.97 15.89 -5.15
N HIS A 104 -15.83 14.95 -4.20
CA HIS A 104 -16.69 13.77 -4.14
C HIS A 104 -18.14 14.12 -3.80
N ASN A 105 -19.05 13.77 -4.70
CA ASN A 105 -20.49 13.87 -4.49
C ASN A 105 -21.10 12.49 -4.20
N LYS A 106 -21.66 12.30 -3.00
CA LYS A 106 -22.31 11.05 -2.56
C LYS A 106 -23.51 10.64 -3.41
N VAL A 107 -24.07 11.54 -4.22
CA VAL A 107 -25.22 11.30 -5.09
C VAL A 107 -24.84 10.50 -6.34
N TYR A 108 -23.58 10.53 -6.78
CA TYR A 108 -23.15 9.90 -8.04
C TYR A 108 -22.21 8.71 -7.84
N THR A 109 -22.17 7.84 -8.85
CA THR A 109 -21.21 6.74 -8.91
C THR A 109 -19.79 7.29 -9.06
N LYS A 110 -18.91 6.92 -8.13
CA LYS A 110 -17.50 7.34 -8.14
C LYS A 110 -16.82 7.00 -9.49
N THR A 111 -16.13 7.98 -10.05
CA THR A 111 -15.19 7.81 -11.15
C THR A 111 -14.04 6.88 -10.76
N LYS A 112 -13.28 6.41 -11.76
CA LYS A 112 -12.08 5.58 -11.50
C LYS A 112 -11.04 6.37 -10.70
N GLU A 113 -10.85 7.65 -11.01
CA GLU A 113 -9.96 8.55 -10.27
C GLU A 113 -10.34 8.64 -8.80
N GLU A 114 -11.62 8.92 -8.50
CA GLU A 114 -12.09 8.99 -7.11
C GLU A 114 -11.91 7.65 -6.39
N LYS A 115 -12.26 6.52 -7.02
CA LYS A 115 -12.04 5.18 -6.44
C LYS A 115 -10.57 4.95 -6.08
N SER A 116 -9.66 5.31 -6.98
CA SER A 116 -8.21 5.22 -6.75
C SER A 116 -7.79 6.14 -5.60
N ALA A 117 -8.23 7.39 -5.62
CA ALA A 117 -7.96 8.38 -4.58
C ALA A 117 -8.40 7.91 -3.18
N PHE A 118 -9.67 7.50 -3.04
CA PHE A 118 -10.20 6.99 -1.78
C PHE A 118 -9.43 5.77 -1.27
N ALA A 119 -9.06 4.85 -2.17
CA ALA A 119 -8.34 3.66 -1.76
C ALA A 119 -6.89 3.95 -1.35
N LEU A 120 -6.21 4.86 -2.04
CA LEU A 120 -4.85 5.27 -1.71
C LEU A 120 -4.83 6.03 -0.38
N GLU A 121 -5.78 6.92 -0.15
CA GLU A 121 -5.92 7.62 1.13
C GLU A 121 -6.17 6.63 2.28
N LYS A 122 -7.13 5.70 2.10
CA LYS A 122 -7.49 4.70 3.11
C LYS A 122 -6.32 3.77 3.47
N HIS A 123 -5.48 3.43 2.50
CA HIS A 123 -4.45 2.40 2.65
C HIS A 123 -3.02 2.94 2.54
N LYS A 124 -2.80 4.25 2.73
CA LYS A 124 -1.50 4.92 2.59
C LYS A 124 -0.37 4.32 3.41
N HIS A 125 -0.68 3.91 4.63
CA HIS A 125 0.30 3.26 5.51
C HIS A 125 0.81 1.94 4.91
N LEU A 126 -0.06 1.16 4.26
CA LEU A 126 0.24 -0.17 3.74
C LEU A 126 1.17 -0.15 2.52
N PHE A 127 1.11 0.88 1.67
CA PHE A 127 2.04 1.00 0.53
C PHE A 127 3.35 1.73 0.88
N LEU A 128 3.43 2.30 2.08
CA LEU A 128 4.64 2.91 2.63
C LEU A 128 5.31 2.06 3.73
N GLU A 129 4.78 0.87 4.05
CA GLU A 129 5.40 -0.02 5.05
C GLU A 129 6.87 -0.33 4.73
N PHE A 130 7.26 -0.38 3.45
CA PHE A 130 8.65 -0.64 3.06
C PHE A 130 9.65 0.43 3.52
N VAL A 131 9.17 1.64 3.87
CA VAL A 131 9.99 2.71 4.45
C VAL A 131 9.65 3.04 5.89
N ARG A 132 8.61 2.41 6.46
CA ARG A 132 8.36 2.51 7.90
C ARG A 132 9.47 1.70 8.56
N GLY A 133 10.40 2.41 9.23
CA GLY A 133 11.67 1.84 9.71
C GLY A 133 11.48 0.44 10.27
N LYS A 134 12.33 -0.51 9.82
CA LYS A 134 12.29 -1.88 10.34
C LYS A 134 12.36 -1.78 11.85
N LYS A 135 11.32 -2.27 12.55
CA LYS A 135 11.46 -2.59 13.97
C LYS A 135 12.64 -3.54 14.03
N PHE A 136 13.79 -3.07 14.49
CA PHE A 136 14.83 -3.97 14.96
C PHE A 136 14.19 -4.69 16.15
N SER A 137 13.64 -5.87 15.92
CA SER A 137 13.42 -6.83 16.98
C SER A 137 14.81 -7.16 17.51
N LEU A 138 15.23 -6.45 18.54
CA LEU A 138 16.29 -6.90 19.44
C LEU A 138 15.75 -8.13 20.16
N THR A 139 15.69 -9.26 19.45
CA THR A 139 15.63 -10.56 20.10
C THR A 139 17.02 -10.80 20.65
N ILE A 140 17.30 -10.26 21.84
CA ILE A 140 18.38 -10.76 22.68
C ILE A 140 18.00 -12.21 22.99
N ILE A 141 18.51 -13.14 22.19
CA ILE A 141 18.57 -14.54 22.57
C ILE A 141 19.52 -14.57 23.76
N LYS A 142 18.96 -14.52 24.98
CA LYS A 142 19.70 -14.96 26.16
C LYS A 142 20.05 -16.42 25.92
N GLN A 143 21.31 -16.70 25.62
CA GLN A 143 21.87 -18.02 25.78
C GLN A 143 21.58 -18.43 27.23
N LYS A 144 20.70 -19.42 27.41
CA LYS A 144 20.70 -20.20 28.64
C LYS A 144 21.74 -21.28 28.43
N GLU A 145 22.91 -21.09 29.05
CA GLU A 145 23.70 -22.20 29.55
C GLU A 145 22.79 -23.03 30.48
N ILE A 146 22.59 -24.32 30.16
CA ILE A 146 22.89 -25.51 30.99
C ILE A 146 23.02 -26.69 30.01
#